data_AF-A0A9D5IK48-F1
#
_entry.id   AF-A0A9D5IK48-F1
#
_cell.length_a   1.000
_cell.length_b   1.000
_cell.length_c   1.000
_cell.angle_alpha   90.00
_cell.angle_beta   90.00
_cell.angle_gamma   90.00
#
_symmetry.space_group_name_H-M   'P 1'
#
loop_
_entity.id
_entity.type
_entity.pdbx_description
1 polymer ?
#
loop_
_entity_poly.entity_id
_entity_poly.type
_entity_poly.pdbx_seq_one_letter_code
_entity_poly.pdbx_strand_id
1 'polypeptide(L)'
;MADSWPEAASTYQALCNGDPVAQSDFVVAFLDPLVMFLNCNFPAADSHDRLTAAEDAILSVIRDPAVFDPSRGSLPTFLRMAASADLANIQARERRHQRRRDLEDCVELQADGGNSSAEQSTNLLPSFDDPSLAAVITALDAKEWQVFGLMREGERRTGAFAAVLGIGHLPPVEQATEVKKVKDRILKRFQRAGGRA
;
A
#
# COMPACT_ATOMS: atom_id res chain seq x y z
N MET A 1 -7.02 16.12 -12.62
CA MET A 1 -8.28 16.85 -12.34
C MET A 1 -8.19 17.36 -10.92
N ALA A 2 -8.61 18.61 -10.68
CA ALA A 2 -8.37 19.32 -9.43
C ALA A 2 -8.89 18.54 -8.22
N ASP A 3 -7.98 18.28 -7.28
CA ASP A 3 -8.20 17.65 -5.98
C ASP A 3 -8.97 18.62 -5.08
N SER A 4 -10.23 18.89 -5.43
CA SER A 4 -11.11 19.73 -4.63
C SER A 4 -11.69 18.83 -3.54
N TRP A 5 -11.00 18.76 -2.41
CA TRP A 5 -11.58 18.38 -1.12
C TRP A 5 -11.84 19.69 -0.37
N PRO A 6 -12.80 20.52 -0.79
CA PRO A 6 -13.10 21.74 -0.08
C PRO A 6 -13.65 21.35 1.29
N GLU A 7 -13.28 22.09 2.33
CA GLU A 7 -13.80 21.95 3.70
C GLU A 7 -13.20 20.81 4.54
N ALA A 8 -12.16 20.11 4.07
CA ALA A 8 -11.60 18.97 4.82
C ALA A 8 -11.14 19.31 6.26
N ALA A 9 -10.58 20.50 6.47
CA ALA A 9 -10.15 20.95 7.79
C ALA A 9 -11.32 21.34 8.71
N SER A 10 -12.37 21.97 8.16
CA SER A 10 -13.55 22.39 8.93
C SER A 10 -14.41 21.20 9.35
N THR A 11 -14.60 20.21 8.46
CA THR A 11 -15.34 18.99 8.80
C THR A 11 -14.61 18.18 9.86
N TYR A 12 -13.27 18.09 9.78
CA TYR A 12 -12.46 17.46 10.81
C TYR A 12 -12.55 18.19 12.16
N GLN A 13 -12.52 19.53 12.15
CA GLN A 13 -12.63 20.30 13.38
C GLN A 13 -14.01 20.16 14.03
N ALA A 14 -15.08 20.08 13.24
CA ALA A 14 -16.43 19.77 13.73
C ALA A 14 -16.52 18.35 14.32
N LEU A 15 -15.86 17.38 13.70
CA LEU A 15 -15.74 16.01 14.20
C LEU A 15 -15.02 15.96 15.57
N CYS A 16 -13.89 16.68 15.70
CA CYS A 16 -13.16 16.80 16.97
C CYS A 16 -13.98 17.48 18.08
N ASN A 17 -14.90 18.37 17.71
CA ASN A 17 -15.80 19.04 18.66
C ASN A 17 -16.98 18.16 19.09
N GLY A 18 -17.11 16.94 18.55
CA GLY A 18 -18.15 15.98 18.90
C GLY A 18 -19.53 16.30 18.30
N ASP A 19 -19.57 17.07 17.20
CA ASP A 19 -20.83 17.36 16.51
C ASP A 19 -21.43 16.07 15.91
N PRO A 20 -22.66 15.68 16.28
CA PRO A 20 -23.29 14.46 15.77
C PRO A 20 -23.58 14.50 14.27
N VAL A 21 -23.71 15.67 13.65
CA VAL A 21 -23.96 15.81 12.20
C VAL A 21 -22.65 15.71 11.42
N ALA A 22 -21.53 16.13 12.02
CA ALA A 22 -20.22 16.14 11.37
C ALA A 22 -19.76 14.75 10.92
N GLN A 23 -20.20 13.67 11.57
CA GLN A 23 -19.88 12.31 11.14
C GLN A 23 -20.49 11.99 9.77
N SER A 24 -21.75 12.38 9.55
CA SER A 24 -22.44 12.13 8.27
C SER A 24 -21.85 13.01 7.17
N ASP A 25 -21.59 14.27 7.46
CA ASP A 25 -20.97 15.20 6.52
C ASP A 25 -19.56 14.76 6.13
N PHE A 26 -18.81 14.19 7.08
CA PHE A 26 -17.50 13.63 6.83
C PHE A 26 -17.56 12.41 5.89
N VAL A 27 -18.50 11.50 6.08
CA VAL A 27 -18.64 10.36 5.16
C VAL A 27 -19.00 10.85 3.75
N VAL A 28 -19.99 11.73 3.63
CA VAL A 28 -20.44 12.26 2.33
C VAL A 28 -19.33 13.01 1.60
N ALA A 29 -18.53 13.81 2.31
CA ALA A 29 -17.47 14.59 1.69
C ALA A 29 -16.26 13.75 1.26
N PHE A 30 -15.98 12.63 1.96
CA PHE A 30 -14.71 11.91 1.78
C PHE A 30 -14.85 10.53 1.12
N LEU A 31 -16.01 9.88 1.17
CA LEU A 31 -16.17 8.50 0.67
C LEU A 31 -15.98 8.41 -0.85
N ASP A 32 -16.77 9.15 -1.62
CA ASP A 32 -16.72 9.08 -3.09
C ASP A 32 -15.35 9.47 -3.67
N PRO A 33 -14.70 10.57 -3.22
CA PRO A 33 -13.36 10.91 -3.68
C PRO A 33 -12.31 9.85 -3.32
N LEU A 34 -12.45 9.19 -2.16
CA LEU A 34 -11.53 8.15 -1.72
C LEU A 34 -11.69 6.86 -2.53
N VAL A 35 -12.94 6.44 -2.78
CA VAL A 35 -13.24 5.30 -3.66
C VAL A 35 -12.76 5.57 -5.08
N MET A 36 -12.98 6.79 -5.61
CA MET A 36 -12.50 7.16 -6.93
C MET A 36 -10.97 7.14 -7.01
N PHE A 37 -10.28 7.59 -5.96
CA PHE A 37 -8.83 7.46 -5.84
C PHE A 37 -8.39 5.98 -5.87
N LEU A 38 -9.04 5.11 -5.09
CA LEU A 38 -8.73 3.68 -5.07
C LEU A 38 -9.00 3.01 -6.41
N ASN A 39 -10.07 3.41 -7.12
CA ASN A 39 -10.38 2.90 -8.45
C ASN A 39 -9.28 3.21 -9.47
N CYS A 40 -8.72 4.43 -9.41
CA CYS A 40 -7.66 4.85 -10.31
C CYS A 40 -6.30 4.19 -9.98
N ASN A 41 -5.99 4.00 -8.70
CA ASN A 41 -4.68 3.51 -8.26
C ASN A 41 -4.61 1.99 -8.12
N PHE A 42 -5.74 1.33 -7.87
CA PHE A 42 -5.85 -0.12 -7.67
C PHE A 42 -6.93 -0.74 -8.57
N PRO A 43 -6.81 -0.63 -9.91
CA PRO A 43 -7.84 -1.10 -10.83
C PRO A 43 -8.04 -2.62 -10.80
N ALA A 44 -7.04 -3.37 -10.35
CA ALA A 44 -7.08 -4.83 -10.24
C ALA A 44 -7.72 -5.35 -8.94
N ALA A 45 -7.97 -4.46 -7.95
CA ALA A 45 -8.63 -4.84 -6.71
C ALA A 45 -10.14 -5.08 -6.94
N ASP A 46 -10.78 -5.89 -6.10
CA ASP A 46 -12.23 -6.03 -6.15
C ASP A 46 -12.93 -4.70 -5.80
N SER A 47 -14.10 -4.44 -6.39
CA SER A 47 -14.85 -3.20 -6.12
C SER A 47 -15.36 -3.12 -4.68
N HIS A 48 -15.76 -4.25 -4.11
CA HIS A 48 -16.22 -4.34 -2.72
C HIS A 48 -15.06 -4.10 -1.75
N ASP A 49 -13.89 -4.71 -2.00
CA ASP A 49 -12.71 -4.50 -1.16
C ASP A 49 -12.27 -3.03 -1.11
N ARG A 50 -12.35 -2.34 -2.26
CA ARG A 50 -12.05 -0.90 -2.36
C ARG A 50 -13.03 -0.07 -1.53
N LEU A 51 -14.32 -0.38 -1.61
CA LEU A 51 -15.34 0.30 -0.81
C LEU A 51 -15.11 0.07 0.68
N THR A 52 -14.94 -1.18 1.09
CA THR A 52 -14.67 -1.57 2.49
C THR A 52 -13.44 -0.85 3.03
N ALA A 53 -12.34 -0.81 2.27
CA ALA A 53 -11.12 -0.12 2.69
C ALA A 53 -11.31 1.41 2.84
N ALA A 54 -12.13 2.03 1.98
CA ALA A 54 -12.46 3.45 2.10
C ALA A 54 -13.35 3.71 3.32
N GLU A 55 -14.36 2.87 3.56
CA GLU A 55 -15.23 2.95 4.73
C GLU A 55 -14.45 2.78 6.03
N ASP A 56 -13.58 1.76 6.11
CA ASP A 56 -12.76 1.48 7.30
C ASP A 56 -11.82 2.65 7.62
N ALA A 57 -11.17 3.23 6.61
CA ALA A 57 -10.32 4.39 6.78
C ALA A 57 -11.10 5.60 7.33
N ILE A 58 -12.29 5.87 6.81
CA ILE A 58 -13.14 6.97 7.28
C ILE A 58 -13.64 6.70 8.71
N LEU A 59 -14.13 5.48 8.96
CA LEU A 59 -14.62 5.07 10.28
C LEU A 59 -13.52 5.12 11.34
N SER A 60 -12.26 4.86 10.97
CA SER A 60 -11.12 4.98 11.88
C SER A 60 -10.98 6.40 12.45
N VAL A 61 -11.10 7.42 11.59
CA VAL A 61 -11.02 8.84 11.98
C VAL A 61 -12.26 9.27 12.76
N ILE A 62 -13.45 8.77 12.38
CA ILE A 62 -14.69 9.07 13.11
C ILE A 62 -14.67 8.50 14.52
N ARG A 63 -14.16 7.27 14.69
CA ARG A 63 -14.08 6.61 16.00
C ARG A 63 -13.01 7.22 16.88
N ASP A 64 -11.86 7.54 16.31
CA ASP A 64 -10.75 8.17 17.01
C ASP A 64 -10.11 9.26 16.15
N PRO A 65 -10.58 10.52 16.28
CA PRO A 65 -10.01 11.63 15.54
C PRO A 65 -8.51 11.83 15.84
N ALA A 66 -8.03 11.43 17.03
CA ALA A 66 -6.64 11.63 17.44
C ALA A 66 -5.62 10.82 16.62
N VAL A 67 -6.08 9.84 15.83
CA VAL A 67 -5.24 9.09 14.88
C VAL A 67 -4.68 10.00 13.79
N PHE A 68 -5.39 11.10 13.45
CA PHE A 68 -4.91 12.09 12.49
C PHE A 68 -4.12 13.21 13.18
N ASP A 69 -2.87 13.37 12.77
CA ASP A 69 -2.01 14.48 13.18
C ASP A 69 -1.89 15.53 12.05
N PRO A 70 -2.50 16.73 12.20
CA PRO A 70 -2.43 17.79 11.20
C PRO A 70 -1.01 18.30 10.92
N SER A 71 -0.07 18.08 11.83
CA SER A 71 1.33 18.50 11.66
C SER A 71 2.10 17.60 10.68
N ARG A 72 1.61 16.38 10.44
CA ARG A 72 2.26 15.37 9.59
C ARG A 72 1.76 15.37 8.14
N GLY A 73 0.68 16.09 7.83
CA GLY A 73 0.15 16.21 6.48
C GLY A 73 -1.31 16.62 6.42
N SER A 74 -1.88 16.60 5.22
CA SER A 74 -3.30 16.89 5.01
C SER A 74 -4.17 15.66 5.25
N LEU A 75 -5.41 15.89 5.71
CA LEU A 75 -6.38 14.82 5.96
C LEU A 75 -6.66 13.94 4.73
N PRO A 76 -6.84 14.48 3.50
CA PRO A 76 -6.99 13.63 2.32
C PRO A 76 -5.78 12.73 2.07
N THR A 77 -4.56 13.21 2.35
CA THR A 77 -3.34 12.40 2.21
C THR A 77 -3.33 11.25 3.21
N PHE A 78 -3.69 11.54 4.47
CA PHE A 78 -3.83 10.54 5.51
C PHE A 78 -4.87 9.47 5.14
N LEU A 79 -6.07 9.86 4.70
CA LEU A 79 -7.14 8.92 4.35
C LEU A 79 -6.77 8.05 3.15
N ARG A 80 -6.12 8.61 2.12
CA ARG A 80 -5.59 7.84 1.00
C ARG A 80 -4.58 6.79 1.46
N MET A 81 -3.68 7.17 2.36
CA MET A 81 -2.69 6.26 2.93
C MET A 81 -3.36 5.15 3.74
N ALA A 82 -4.28 5.49 4.64
CA ALA A 82 -5.00 4.55 5.48
C ALA A 82 -5.79 3.55 4.63
N ALA A 83 -6.63 4.03 3.70
CA ALA A 83 -7.43 3.16 2.84
C ALA A 83 -6.57 2.27 1.93
N SER A 84 -5.41 2.75 1.46
CA SER A 84 -4.49 1.94 0.67
C SER A 84 -3.81 0.84 1.50
N ALA A 85 -3.58 1.09 2.79
CA ALA A 85 -3.06 0.09 3.72
C ALA A 85 -4.13 -0.96 4.04
N ASP A 86 -5.36 -0.53 4.32
CA ASP A 86 -6.49 -1.42 4.61
C ASP A 86 -6.83 -2.32 3.43
N LEU A 87 -6.87 -1.76 2.21
CA LEU A 87 -7.07 -2.54 1.00
C LEU A 87 -6.01 -3.64 0.83
N ALA A 88 -4.76 -3.33 1.17
CA ALA A 88 -3.67 -4.30 1.11
C ALA A 88 -3.83 -5.41 2.16
N ASN A 89 -4.27 -5.06 3.36
CA ASN A 89 -4.55 -6.01 4.42
C ASN A 89 -5.68 -6.97 4.04
N ILE A 90 -6.75 -6.44 3.43
CA ILE A 90 -7.87 -7.23 2.90
C ILE A 90 -7.36 -8.22 1.85
N GLN A 91 -6.61 -7.75 0.85
CA GLN A 91 -6.06 -8.62 -0.20
C GLN A 91 -5.08 -9.67 0.35
N ALA A 92 -4.22 -9.29 1.30
CA ALA A 92 -3.28 -10.22 1.92
C ALA A 92 -4.00 -11.29 2.75
N ARG A 93 -5.13 -10.95 3.39
CA ARG A 93 -5.99 -11.90 4.08
C ARG A 93 -6.66 -12.85 3.08
N GLU A 94 -7.21 -12.33 1.99
CA GLU A 94 -7.88 -13.13 0.98
C GLU A 94 -6.92 -14.12 0.30
N ARG A 95 -5.73 -13.68 -0.10
CA ARG A 95 -4.68 -14.56 -0.65
C ARG A 95 -4.27 -15.68 0.33
N ARG A 96 -4.24 -15.41 1.64
CA ARG A 96 -3.97 -16.43 2.66
C ARG A 96 -5.11 -17.44 2.76
N HIS A 97 -6.36 -16.98 2.67
CA HIS A 97 -7.52 -17.87 2.66
C HIS A 97 -7.55 -18.75 1.40
N GLN A 98 -7.26 -18.18 0.23
CA GLN A 98 -7.16 -18.94 -1.03
C GLN A 98 -6.06 -20.00 -0.97
N ARG A 99 -4.83 -19.63 -0.57
CA ARG A 99 -3.74 -20.61 -0.41
C ARG A 99 -4.05 -21.72 0.57
N ARG A 100 -4.79 -21.43 1.65
CA ARG A 100 -5.19 -22.44 2.61
C ARG A 100 -6.25 -23.39 2.04
N ARG A 101 -7.18 -22.88 1.23
CA ARG A 101 -8.15 -23.72 0.50
C ARG A 101 -7.45 -24.57 -0.56
N ASP A 102 -6.52 -23.99 -1.31
CA ASP A 102 -5.72 -24.72 -2.30
C ASP A 102 -4.86 -25.82 -1.65
N LEU A 103 -4.35 -25.60 -0.44
CA LEU A 103 -3.62 -26.60 0.34
C LEU A 103 -4.53 -27.70 0.91
N GLU A 104 -5.79 -27.41 1.21
CA GLU A 104 -6.78 -28.40 1.61
C GLU A 104 -7.27 -29.24 0.42
N ASP A 105 -7.17 -28.72 -0.82
CA ASP A 105 -7.44 -29.45 -2.08
C ASP A 105 -6.20 -30.14 -2.70
N CYS A 106 -4.97 -29.76 -2.33
CA CYS A 106 -3.74 -30.32 -2.89
C CYS A 106 -3.13 -31.40 -1.98
N VAL A 107 -3.75 -32.58 -1.94
CA VAL A 107 -3.06 -33.83 -1.62
C VAL A 107 -2.72 -34.56 -2.92
N GLU A 108 -1.79 -34.01 -3.71
CA GLU A 108 -0.95 -34.82 -4.59
C GLU A 108 0.52 -34.49 -4.33
N LEU A 109 1.20 -35.48 -3.76
CA LEU A 109 2.65 -35.54 -3.59
C LEU A 109 3.32 -35.36 -4.96
N GLN A 110 4.12 -34.30 -5.12
CA GLN A 110 5.18 -34.31 -6.12
C GLN A 110 6.53 -34.00 -5.49
N ALA A 111 7.39 -35.02 -5.59
CA ALA A 111 8.70 -35.14 -5.01
C ALA A 111 9.75 -34.25 -5.72
N ASP A 112 10.73 -33.85 -4.90
CA ASP A 112 12.10 -33.41 -5.17
C ASP A 112 12.59 -33.13 -6.61
N GLY A 113 13.34 -32.03 -6.72
CA GLY A 113 14.52 -31.98 -7.59
C GLY A 113 14.99 -30.58 -7.99
N GLY A 114 16.20 -30.19 -7.56
CA GLY A 114 17.04 -29.29 -8.38
C GLY A 114 17.63 -28.06 -7.68
N ASN A 115 18.83 -28.24 -7.13
CA ASN A 115 19.71 -27.26 -6.50
C ASN A 115 20.08 -26.07 -7.44
N SER A 116 19.95 -24.83 -6.97
CA SER A 116 20.66 -23.65 -7.49
C SER A 116 20.93 -22.69 -6.35
N SER A 117 22.01 -22.97 -5.63
CA SER A 117 22.55 -22.16 -4.54
C SER A 117 23.49 -21.10 -5.12
N ALA A 118 23.16 -19.82 -4.94
CA ALA A 118 24.13 -18.74 -4.71
C ALA A 118 23.40 -17.47 -4.23
N GLU A 119 23.60 -17.19 -2.95
CA GLU A 119 23.37 -15.90 -2.27
C GLU A 119 21.92 -15.49 -2.04
N GLN A 120 21.24 -16.38 -1.33
CA GLN A 120 20.19 -16.07 -0.38
C GLN A 120 20.74 -15.09 0.67
N SER A 121 20.76 -13.79 0.35
CA SER A 121 20.81 -12.75 1.38
C SER A 121 19.44 -12.68 2.05
N THR A 122 19.18 -13.65 2.91
CA THR A 122 18.27 -13.57 4.05
C THR A 122 18.74 -12.43 4.95
N ASN A 123 18.48 -11.20 4.53
CA ASN A 123 18.40 -10.07 5.44
C ASN A 123 16.92 -9.81 5.61
N LEU A 124 16.43 -10.24 6.77
CA LEU A 124 15.16 -9.88 7.39
C LEU A 124 14.68 -8.53 6.84
N LEU A 125 13.77 -8.58 5.85
CA LEU A 125 13.07 -7.37 5.46
C LEU A 125 12.33 -6.93 6.72
N PRO A 126 12.54 -5.70 7.22
CA PRO A 126 11.68 -5.18 8.27
C PRO A 126 10.24 -5.33 7.79
N SER A 127 9.32 -5.66 8.69
CA SER A 127 7.90 -5.69 8.35
C SER A 127 7.58 -4.37 7.65
N PHE A 128 7.10 -4.43 6.40
CA PHE A 128 6.78 -3.23 5.64
C PHE A 128 5.61 -2.44 6.26
N ASP A 129 4.97 -3.03 7.28
CA ASP A 129 3.92 -2.48 8.13
C ASP A 129 4.47 -1.82 9.40
N ASP A 130 5.78 -1.68 9.54
CA ASP A 130 6.39 -1.01 10.70
C ASP A 130 6.12 0.51 10.64
N PRO A 131 5.44 1.09 11.66
CA PRO A 131 5.12 2.52 11.70
C PRO A 131 6.36 3.43 11.70
N SER A 132 7.53 2.93 12.07
CA SER A 132 8.81 3.65 11.98
C SER A 132 9.24 3.92 10.53
N LEU A 133 8.70 3.16 9.57
CA LEU A 133 9.00 3.31 8.15
C LEU A 133 8.09 4.32 7.44
N ALA A 134 7.06 4.83 8.12
CA ALA A 134 6.11 5.78 7.55
C ALA A 134 6.80 7.01 6.93
N ALA A 135 7.84 7.55 7.58
CA ALA A 135 8.61 8.69 7.08
C ALA A 135 9.39 8.38 5.79
N VAL A 136 9.88 7.14 5.64
CA VAL A 136 10.57 6.69 4.42
C VAL A 136 9.59 6.49 3.29
N ILE A 137 8.44 5.87 3.61
CA ILE A 137 7.36 5.61 2.67
C ILE A 137 6.80 6.93 2.10
N THR A 138 6.64 7.96 2.93
CA THR A 138 6.25 9.31 2.48
C THR A 138 7.31 10.01 1.63
N ALA A 139 8.57 9.61 1.73
CA ALA A 139 9.69 10.17 0.98
C ALA A 139 10.02 9.40 -0.31
N LEU A 140 9.22 8.38 -0.68
CA LEU A 140 9.36 7.67 -1.95
C LEU A 140 8.75 8.48 -3.10
N ASP A 141 9.45 8.51 -4.23
CA ASP A 141 8.90 9.11 -5.45
C ASP A 141 7.76 8.26 -6.02
N ALA A 142 6.87 8.84 -6.84
CA ALA A 142 5.72 8.14 -7.42
C ALA A 142 6.07 6.80 -8.11
N LYS A 143 7.22 6.73 -8.79
CA LYS A 143 7.72 5.49 -9.42
C LYS A 143 8.25 4.48 -8.40
N GLU A 144 8.88 4.95 -7.33
CA GLU A 144 9.38 4.08 -6.26
C GLU A 144 8.22 3.49 -5.47
N TRP A 145 7.14 4.25 -5.30
CA TRP A 145 5.88 3.80 -4.70
C TRP A 145 5.25 2.64 -5.46
N GLN A 146 5.18 2.74 -6.79
CA GLN A 146 4.63 1.67 -7.62
C GLN A 146 5.52 0.42 -7.59
N VAL A 147 6.85 0.59 -7.61
CA VAL A 147 7.80 -0.54 -7.44
C VAL A 147 7.67 -1.17 -6.05
N PHE A 148 7.51 -0.35 -5.01
CA PHE A 148 7.29 -0.80 -3.64
C PHE A 148 5.98 -1.59 -3.50
N GLY A 149 4.90 -1.13 -4.14
CA GLY A 149 3.62 -1.85 -4.22
C GLY A 149 3.79 -3.25 -4.81
N LEU A 150 4.49 -3.36 -5.95
CA LEU A 150 4.80 -4.66 -6.57
C LEU A 150 5.66 -5.56 -5.66
N MET A 151 6.62 -4.99 -4.92
CA MET A 151 7.40 -5.75 -3.93
C MET A 151 6.53 -6.29 -2.80
N ARG A 152 5.59 -5.48 -2.29
CA ARG A 152 4.66 -5.87 -1.22
C ARG A 152 3.66 -6.93 -1.69
N GLU A 153 3.24 -6.87 -2.96
CA GLU A 153 2.38 -7.88 -3.59
C GLU A 153 3.10 -9.22 -3.83
N GLY A 154 4.42 -9.30 -3.58
CA GLY A 154 5.23 -10.49 -3.82
C GLY A 154 5.53 -10.75 -5.29
N GLU A 155 5.35 -9.74 -6.15
CA GLU A 155 5.64 -9.85 -7.58
C GLU A 155 7.14 -10.12 -7.80
N ARG A 156 7.43 -11.11 -8.64
CA ARG A 156 8.80 -11.54 -8.96
C ARG A 156 9.14 -11.34 -10.43
N ARG A 157 8.16 -11.05 -11.30
CA ARG A 157 8.37 -10.85 -12.73
C ARG A 157 9.02 -9.51 -13.01
N THR A 158 10.23 -9.54 -13.57
CA THR A 158 10.98 -8.34 -13.99
C THR A 158 10.16 -7.45 -14.94
N GLY A 159 9.34 -8.04 -15.82
CA GLY A 159 8.49 -7.29 -16.76
C GLY A 159 7.45 -6.39 -16.08
N ALA A 160 6.88 -6.82 -14.95
CA ALA A 160 5.92 -6.00 -14.20
C ALA A 160 6.58 -4.75 -13.61
N PHE A 161 7.80 -4.90 -13.07
CA PHE A 161 8.59 -3.76 -12.61
C PHE A 161 9.07 -2.87 -13.75
N ALA A 162 9.46 -3.45 -14.89
CA ALA A 162 9.91 -2.72 -16.06
C ALA A 162 8.80 -1.87 -16.69
N ALA A 163 7.56 -2.36 -16.69
CA ALA A 163 6.38 -1.61 -17.13
C ALA A 163 6.15 -0.37 -16.27
N VAL A 164 6.20 -0.53 -14.93
CA VAL A 164 6.08 0.57 -13.96
C VAL A 164 7.19 1.60 -14.10
N LEU A 165 8.43 1.14 -14.32
CA LEU A 165 9.58 2.04 -14.48
C LEU A 165 9.63 2.72 -15.86
N GLY A 166 8.79 2.32 -16.80
CA GLY A 166 8.79 2.82 -18.18
C GLY A 166 9.96 2.31 -19.03
N ILE A 167 10.63 1.26 -18.57
CA ILE A 167 11.84 0.67 -19.20
C ILE A 167 11.54 -0.61 -19.97
N GLY A 168 10.26 -0.93 -20.20
CA GLY A 168 9.86 -2.12 -20.96
C GLY A 168 10.40 -2.19 -22.40
N HIS A 169 10.91 -1.07 -22.93
CA HIS A 169 11.56 -0.98 -24.23
C HIS A 169 13.03 -1.43 -24.22
N LEU A 170 13.66 -1.55 -23.05
CA LEU A 170 15.04 -2.00 -22.93
C LEU A 170 15.16 -3.52 -23.08
N PRO A 171 16.34 -4.06 -23.42
CA PRO A 171 16.60 -5.49 -23.39
C PRO A 171 16.35 -6.10 -22.00
N PRO A 172 15.89 -7.37 -21.89
CA PRO A 172 15.57 -8.00 -20.60
C PRO A 172 16.69 -7.95 -19.54
N VAL A 173 17.95 -7.98 -19.99
CA VAL A 173 19.13 -7.89 -19.11
C VAL A 173 19.27 -6.49 -18.49
N GLU A 174 19.03 -5.45 -19.28
CA GLU A 174 19.06 -4.06 -18.83
C GLU A 174 17.85 -3.75 -17.94
N GLN A 175 16.68 -4.28 -18.29
CA GLN A 175 15.49 -4.21 -17.43
C GLN A 175 15.77 -4.80 -16.04
N ALA A 176 16.34 -6.00 -15.97
CA ALA A 176 16.66 -6.63 -14.69
C ALA A 176 17.64 -5.78 -13.86
N THR A 177 18.61 -5.15 -14.52
CA THR A 177 19.62 -4.30 -13.87
C THR A 177 19.00 -3.05 -13.27
N GLU A 178 18.16 -2.34 -14.03
CA GLU A 178 17.48 -1.13 -13.55
C GLU A 178 16.44 -1.45 -12.46
N VAL A 179 15.67 -2.53 -12.63
CA VAL A 179 14.75 -3.02 -11.59
C VAL A 179 15.51 -3.31 -10.29
N LYS A 180 16.66 -3.99 -10.37
CA LYS A 180 17.50 -4.27 -9.20
C LYS A 180 18.00 -2.98 -8.53
N LYS A 181 18.51 -2.00 -9.28
CA LYS A 181 18.98 -0.72 -8.73
C LYS A 181 17.88 -0.01 -7.94
N VAL A 182 16.65 0.04 -8.46
CA VAL A 182 15.54 0.70 -7.78
C VAL A 182 15.12 -0.09 -6.54
N LYS A 183 14.99 -1.41 -6.63
CA LYS A 183 14.67 -2.28 -5.48
C LYS A 183 15.72 -2.15 -4.37
N ASP A 184 17.01 -2.16 -4.71
CA ASP A 184 18.11 -1.99 -3.76
C ASP A 184 18.13 -0.61 -3.13
N ARG A 185 17.81 0.45 -3.88
CA ARG A 185 17.70 1.82 -3.36
C ARG A 185 16.59 1.93 -2.33
N ILE A 186 15.44 1.34 -2.62
CA ILE A 186 14.29 1.25 -1.71
C ILE A 186 14.69 0.47 -0.45
N LEU A 187 15.27 -0.72 -0.60
CA LEU A 187 15.75 -1.54 0.53
C LEU A 187 16.74 -0.79 1.42
N LYS A 188 17.73 -0.11 0.82
CA LYS A 188 18.74 0.65 1.56
C LYS A 188 18.14 1.82 2.33
N ARG A 189 17.10 2.47 1.81
CA ARG A 189 16.37 3.52 2.54
C ARG A 189 15.65 2.92 3.76
N PHE A 190 14.98 1.79 3.59
CA PHE A 190 14.33 1.08 4.69
C PHE A 190 15.34 0.61 5.76
N GLN A 191 16.47 0.02 5.36
CA GLN A 191 17.52 -0.40 6.29
C GLN A 191 18.14 0.77 7.06
N ARG A 192 18.33 1.93 6.43
CA ARG A 192 18.85 3.14 7.09
C ARG A 192 17.88 3.76 8.10
N ALA A 193 16.59 3.58 7.89
CA ALA A 193 15.57 4.07 8.81
C ALA A 193 15.26 3.07 9.93
N GLY A 194 15.17 1.78 9.63
CA GLY A 194 14.95 0.72 10.62
C GLY A 194 16.22 0.32 11.42
N GLY A 195 17.40 0.66 10.93
CA GLY A 195 18.69 0.39 11.58
C GLY A 195 19.19 1.50 12.51
N ARG A 196 18.32 2.44 12.90
CA ARG A 196 18.65 3.51 13.84
C ARG A 196 17.73 3.43 15.06
N ALA A 197 18.04 2.47 15.92
CA ALA A 197 17.79 2.54 17.36
C ALA A 197 19.16 2.65 18.05
#